data_AF-A0A7K3Y9X7-F1
#
_entry.id   AF-A0A7K3Y9X7-F1
#
_cell.length_a   1.000
_cell.length_b   1.000
_cell.length_c   1.000
_cell.angle_alpha   90.00
_cell.angle_beta   90.00
_cell.angle_gamma   90.00
#
_symmetry.space_group_name_H-M   'P 1'
#
loop_
_entity.id
_entity.type
_entity.pdbx_description
1 polymer ?
#
loop_
_entity_poly.entity_id
_entity_poly.type
_entity_poly.pdbx_seq_one_letter_code
_entity_poly.pdbx_strand_id
1 'polypeptide(L)'
;TVCRDLSALRIEDVWDTSGRTRYGYIHPSERADEMLDEVIDSYKEEMMTYLQRGMPEESRAYCAGILRGIREFQHHSASALKDETPDYCDSAFASVQEEWEEAVGDPGQVRLLAIYLEEEDLI
;
A
#
# COMPACT_ATOMS: atom_id res chain seq x y z
N THR A 1 -8.50 7.56 -3.34
CA THR A 1 -8.43 6.11 -3.10
C THR A 1 -7.01 5.71 -3.37
N VAL A 2 -6.48 4.70 -2.68
CA VAL A 2 -5.08 4.28 -2.85
C VAL A 2 -4.74 4.04 -4.32
N CYS A 3 -5.57 3.32 -5.07
CA CYS A 3 -5.37 3.12 -6.51
C CYS A 3 -5.16 4.44 -7.28
N ARG A 4 -6.04 5.43 -7.09
CA ARG A 4 -5.96 6.71 -7.79
C ARG A 4 -4.66 7.44 -7.52
N ASP A 5 -4.22 7.44 -6.26
CA ASP A 5 -3.06 8.21 -5.85
C ASP A 5 -1.76 7.50 -6.26
N LEU A 6 -1.71 6.16 -6.20
CA LEU A 6 -0.62 5.38 -6.81
C LEU A 6 -0.56 5.56 -8.34
N SER A 7 -1.72 5.57 -9.03
CA SER A 7 -1.81 5.83 -10.47
C SER A 7 -1.43 7.26 -10.87
N ALA A 8 -1.42 8.20 -9.92
CA ALA A 8 -1.05 9.59 -10.18
C ALA A 8 0.47 9.81 -10.17
N LEU A 9 1.25 8.88 -9.60
CA LEU A 9 2.70 8.91 -9.63
C LEU A 9 3.20 8.76 -11.06
N ARG A 10 4.16 9.60 -11.44
CA ARG A 10 4.71 9.63 -12.80
C ARG A 10 6.08 9.01 -12.83
N ILE A 11 6.35 8.25 -13.89
CA ILE A 11 7.66 7.61 -14.07
C ILE A 11 8.78 8.63 -14.24
N GLU A 12 8.48 9.81 -14.80
CA GLU A 12 9.43 10.89 -14.93
C GLU A 12 9.91 11.41 -13.57
N ASP A 13 9.03 11.43 -12.55
CA ASP A 13 9.40 11.83 -11.20
C ASP A 13 10.39 10.82 -10.58
N VAL A 14 10.25 9.53 -10.88
CA VAL A 14 11.22 8.49 -10.49
C VAL A 14 12.58 8.74 -11.16
N TRP A 15 12.61 9.01 -12.46
CA TRP A 15 13.86 9.28 -13.19
C TRP A 15 14.54 10.57 -12.73
N ASP A 16 13.76 11.62 -12.45
CA ASP A 16 14.27 12.92 -11.99
C ASP A 16 14.83 12.86 -10.57
N THR A 17 14.38 11.90 -9.75
CA THR A 17 14.77 11.76 -8.33
C THR A 17 15.65 10.55 -8.04
N SER A 18 15.93 9.72 -9.04
CA SER A 18 16.89 8.62 -8.95
C SER A 18 18.26 8.99 -9.51
N GLY A 19 19.21 8.06 -9.44
CA GLY A 19 20.56 8.24 -9.95
C GLY A 19 21.55 8.73 -8.89
N ARG A 20 22.58 9.47 -9.32
CA ARG A 20 23.73 9.78 -8.47
C ARG A 20 23.41 10.89 -7.47
N THR A 21 23.59 10.58 -6.19
CA THR A 21 23.46 11.53 -5.08
C THR A 21 24.81 11.76 -4.39
N ARG A 22 24.85 12.65 -3.39
CA ARG A 22 26.04 12.85 -2.54
C ARG A 22 26.35 11.64 -1.64
N TYR A 23 25.41 10.72 -1.47
CA TYR A 23 25.51 9.57 -0.58
C TYR A 23 25.60 8.22 -1.30
N GLY A 24 25.44 8.21 -2.62
CA GLY A 24 25.47 6.97 -3.39
C GLY A 24 24.74 7.09 -4.71
N TYR A 25 24.22 5.98 -5.20
CA TYR A 25 23.37 5.91 -6.38
C TYR A 25 22.04 5.27 -5.96
N ILE A 26 20.92 5.92 -6.30
CA ILE A 26 19.58 5.39 -6.07
C ILE A 26 19.10 4.76 -7.37
N HIS A 27 18.69 3.51 -7.33
CA HIS A 27 18.16 2.83 -8.52
C HIS A 27 16.73 3.33 -8.84
N PRO A 28 16.35 3.45 -10.12
CA PRO A 28 14.96 3.81 -10.48
C PRO A 28 13.91 2.90 -9.83
N SER A 29 14.15 1.60 -9.78
CA SER A 29 13.26 0.65 -9.08
C SER A 29 13.14 0.94 -7.59
N GLU A 30 14.27 1.20 -6.90
CA GLU A 30 14.29 1.57 -5.48
C GLU A 30 13.54 2.88 -5.25
N ARG A 31 13.72 3.87 -6.13
CA ARG A 31 12.98 5.14 -6.00
C ARG A 31 11.49 4.99 -6.30
N ALA A 32 11.13 4.10 -7.23
CA ALA A 32 9.72 3.80 -7.52
C ALA A 32 9.05 3.17 -6.29
N ASP A 33 9.70 2.21 -5.63
CA ASP A 33 9.24 1.62 -4.37
C ASP A 33 9.05 2.70 -3.30
N GLU A 34 10.07 3.54 -3.07
CA GLU A 34 9.99 4.63 -2.09
C GLU A 34 8.79 5.56 -2.34
N MET A 35 8.55 5.94 -3.60
CA MET A 35 7.45 6.84 -3.93
C MET A 35 6.08 6.19 -3.76
N LEU A 36 5.96 4.89 -4.03
CA LEU A 36 4.74 4.14 -3.77
C LEU A 36 4.53 3.98 -2.26
N ASP A 37 5.59 3.71 -1.50
CA ASP A 37 5.57 3.60 -0.04
C ASP A 37 5.15 4.92 0.61
N GLU A 38 5.69 6.06 0.14
CA GLU A 38 5.28 7.39 0.59
C GLU A 38 3.75 7.58 0.48
N VAL A 39 3.12 7.06 -0.58
CA VAL A 39 1.66 7.07 -0.72
C VAL A 39 1.01 6.11 0.26
N ILE A 40 1.42 4.83 0.29
CA ILE A 40 0.77 3.81 1.14
C ILE A 40 0.91 4.15 2.63
N ASP A 41 2.06 4.63 3.08
CA ASP A 41 2.32 4.99 4.46
C ASP A 41 1.39 6.12 4.94
N SER A 42 1.08 7.10 4.09
CA SER A 42 0.10 8.14 4.43
C SER A 42 -1.29 7.57 4.75
N TYR A 43 -1.68 6.47 4.10
CA TYR A 43 -2.93 5.77 4.38
C TYR A 43 -2.80 4.87 5.62
N LYS A 44 -1.65 4.22 5.83
CA LYS A 44 -1.40 3.41 7.04
C LYS A 44 -1.43 4.26 8.30
N GLU A 45 -0.90 5.49 8.27
CA GLU A 45 -0.97 6.42 9.40
C GLU A 45 -2.42 6.70 9.83
N GLU A 46 -3.32 6.92 8.87
CA GLU A 46 -4.74 7.16 9.16
C GLU A 46 -5.44 5.89 9.67
N MET A 47 -5.13 4.73 9.07
CA MET A 47 -5.59 3.41 9.53
C MET A 47 -5.21 3.16 11.00
N MET A 48 -3.97 3.46 11.39
CA MET A 48 -3.48 3.32 12.76
C MET A 48 -4.08 4.35 13.71
N THR A 49 -4.37 5.56 13.21
CA THR A 49 -5.06 6.61 13.99
C THR A 49 -6.44 6.14 14.47
N TYR A 50 -7.18 5.37 13.67
CA TYR A 50 -8.44 4.77 14.12
C TYR A 50 -8.23 3.76 15.26
N LEU A 51 -7.23 2.89 15.18
CA LEU A 51 -6.93 1.94 16.27
C LEU A 51 -6.56 2.65 17.57
N GLN A 52 -5.72 3.69 17.48
CA GLN A 52 -5.32 4.49 18.63
C GLN A 52 -6.50 5.18 19.33
N ARG A 53 -7.60 5.42 18.60
CA ARG A 53 -8.86 5.98 19.13
C ARG A 53 -9.83 4.92 19.65
N GLY A 54 -9.45 3.63 19.63
CA GLY A 54 -10.32 2.53 20.03
C GLY A 54 -11.42 2.22 19.03
N MET A 55 -11.15 2.45 17.73
CA MET A 55 -12.11 2.29 16.63
C MET A 55 -11.66 1.15 15.68
N PRO A 56 -11.72 -0.11 16.13
CA PRO A 56 -11.18 -1.23 15.37
C PRO A 56 -11.99 -1.58 14.12
N GLU A 57 -13.32 -1.34 14.12
CA GLU A 57 -14.16 -1.58 12.95
C GLU A 57 -13.85 -0.60 11.81
N GLU A 58 -13.70 0.68 12.15
CA GLU A 58 -13.35 1.73 11.20
C GLU A 58 -11.92 1.54 10.67
N SER A 59 -10.99 1.15 11.54
CA SER A 59 -9.63 0.79 11.11
C SER A 59 -9.64 -0.41 10.15
N ARG A 60 -10.41 -1.46 10.44
CA ARG A 60 -10.57 -2.62 9.54
C ARG A 60 -11.10 -2.18 8.18
N ALA A 61 -12.16 -1.36 8.15
CA ALA A 61 -12.73 -0.85 6.91
C ALA A 61 -11.71 -0.02 6.12
N TYR A 62 -10.86 0.73 6.82
CA TYR A 62 -9.76 1.48 6.21
C TYR A 62 -8.68 0.56 5.62
N CYS A 63 -8.23 -0.44 6.39
CA CYS A 63 -7.28 -1.47 5.93
C CYS A 63 -7.79 -2.19 4.66
N ALA A 64 -9.04 -2.65 4.68
CA ALA A 64 -9.71 -3.24 3.52
C ALA A 64 -9.71 -2.32 2.29
N GLY A 65 -9.93 -1.02 2.50
CA GLY A 65 -9.86 0.00 1.44
C GLY A 65 -8.45 0.17 0.85
N ILE A 66 -7.40 0.10 1.69
CA ILE A 66 -6.01 0.13 1.23
C ILE A 66 -5.70 -1.11 0.38
N LEU A 67 -5.95 -2.31 0.92
CA LEU A 67 -5.67 -3.59 0.26
C LEU A 67 -6.38 -3.71 -1.08
N ARG A 68 -7.67 -3.33 -1.14
CA ARG A 68 -8.43 -3.24 -2.39
C ARG A 68 -7.79 -2.26 -3.37
N GLY A 69 -7.38 -1.09 -2.91
CA GLY A 69 -6.75 -0.08 -3.77
C GLY A 69 -5.40 -0.53 -4.34
N ILE A 70 -4.62 -1.30 -3.59
CA ILE A 70 -3.37 -1.92 -4.08
C ILE A 70 -3.69 -2.92 -5.21
N ARG A 71 -4.66 -3.82 -5.01
CA ARG A 71 -5.07 -4.78 -6.05
C ARG A 71 -5.65 -4.10 -7.29
N GLU A 72 -6.46 -3.07 -7.10
CA GLU A 72 -7.00 -2.28 -8.21
C GLU A 72 -5.88 -1.60 -9.01
N PHE A 73 -4.86 -1.06 -8.33
CA PHE A 73 -3.68 -0.52 -8.99
C PHE A 73 -2.90 -1.62 -9.76
N GLN A 74 -2.63 -2.75 -9.12
CA GLN A 74 -1.93 -3.88 -9.72
C GLN A 74 -2.60 -4.35 -11.02
N HIS A 75 -3.91 -4.58 -10.99
CA HIS A 75 -4.64 -5.20 -12.09
C HIS A 75 -5.19 -4.22 -13.14
N HIS A 76 -5.50 -2.97 -12.76
CA HIS A 76 -6.24 -2.05 -13.64
C HIS A 76 -5.51 -0.75 -13.95
N SER A 77 -4.48 -0.36 -13.20
CA SER A 77 -3.69 0.83 -13.51
C SER A 77 -2.86 0.63 -14.79
N ALA A 78 -2.71 1.68 -15.59
CA ALA A 78 -1.77 1.73 -16.71
C ALA A 78 -0.43 2.40 -16.32
N SER A 79 -0.16 2.57 -15.02
CA SER A 79 1.06 3.22 -14.53
C SER A 79 2.31 2.45 -14.97
N ALA A 80 3.28 3.18 -15.52
CA ALA A 80 4.58 2.66 -15.91
C ALA A 80 5.47 2.29 -14.71
N LEU A 81 5.15 2.75 -13.49
CA LEU A 81 5.89 2.36 -12.29
C LEU A 81 5.83 0.85 -12.04
N LYS A 82 4.78 0.17 -12.50
CA LYS A 82 4.66 -1.30 -12.35
C LYS A 82 5.75 -2.07 -13.09
N ASP A 83 6.34 -1.48 -14.13
CA ASP A 83 7.45 -2.11 -14.86
C ASP A 83 8.78 -1.94 -14.11
N GLU A 84 8.94 -0.85 -13.35
CA GLU A 84 10.12 -0.62 -12.49
C GLU A 84 10.06 -1.47 -11.21
N THR A 85 8.85 -1.78 -10.74
CA THR A 85 8.65 -2.57 -9.53
C THR A 85 7.52 -3.62 -9.66
N PRO A 86 7.83 -4.75 -10.32
CA PRO A 86 6.82 -5.78 -10.62
C PRO A 86 6.27 -6.48 -9.37
N ASP A 87 7.08 -6.58 -8.31
CA ASP A 87 6.74 -7.32 -7.09
C ASP A 87 6.22 -6.43 -5.94
N TYR A 88 6.14 -5.11 -6.16
CA TYR A 88 5.75 -4.15 -5.13
C TYR A 88 4.37 -4.43 -4.56
N CYS A 89 3.38 -4.62 -5.43
CA CYS A 89 1.98 -4.69 -5.00
C CYS A 89 1.74 -5.88 -4.07
N ASP A 90 2.35 -7.03 -4.34
CA ASP A 90 2.22 -8.22 -3.49
C ASP A 90 2.93 -8.01 -2.14
N SER A 91 4.12 -7.41 -2.16
CA SER A 91 4.89 -7.06 -0.96
C SER A 91 4.16 -6.06 -0.07
N ALA A 92 3.63 -4.99 -0.66
CA ALA A 92 2.90 -3.93 0.02
C ALA A 92 1.56 -4.43 0.59
N PHE A 93 0.85 -5.28 -0.16
CA PHE A 93 -0.40 -5.90 0.30
C PHE A 93 -0.14 -6.73 1.57
N ALA A 94 0.86 -7.62 1.52
CA ALA A 94 1.22 -8.46 2.66
C ALA A 94 1.65 -7.61 3.86
N SER A 95 2.48 -6.59 3.64
CA SER A 95 2.95 -5.70 4.71
C SER A 95 1.82 -4.92 5.38
N VAL A 96 0.90 -4.33 4.61
CA VAL A 96 -0.25 -3.60 5.16
C VAL A 96 -1.14 -4.52 5.98
N GLN A 97 -1.40 -5.74 5.48
CA GLN A 97 -2.21 -6.72 6.18
C GLN A 97 -1.55 -7.14 7.50
N GLU A 98 -0.28 -7.57 7.46
CA GLU A 98 0.48 -8.02 8.64
C GLU A 98 0.54 -6.93 9.71
N GLU A 99 0.92 -5.70 9.33
CA GLU A 99 1.06 -4.59 10.25
C GLU A 99 -0.27 -4.25 10.96
N TRP A 100 -1.38 -4.29 10.22
CA TRP A 100 -2.71 -4.06 10.81
C TRP A 100 -3.15 -5.21 11.73
N GLU A 101 -2.93 -6.46 11.32
CA GLU A 101 -3.27 -7.64 12.11
C GLU A 101 -2.52 -7.68 13.45
N GLU A 102 -1.24 -7.31 13.44
CA GLU A 102 -0.43 -7.18 14.65
C GLU A 102 -0.93 -6.04 15.55
N ALA A 103 -1.30 -4.90 14.97
CA ALA A 103 -1.71 -3.72 15.71
C ALA A 103 -3.11 -3.83 16.33
N VAL A 104 -4.07 -4.46 15.64
CA VAL A 104 -5.46 -4.52 16.10
C VAL A 104 -5.61 -5.43 17.33
N GLY A 105 -4.83 -6.52 17.41
CA GLY A 105 -4.84 -7.44 18.54
C GLY A 105 -6.19 -8.13 18.83
N ASP A 106 -7.16 -8.02 17.91
CA ASP A 106 -8.51 -8.59 18.01
C ASP A 106 -8.71 -9.67 16.92
N PRO A 107 -8.69 -10.97 17.28
CA PRO A 107 -8.90 -12.07 16.33
C PRO A 107 -10.24 -12.02 15.59
N GLY A 108 -11.27 -11.38 16.17
CA GLY A 108 -12.55 -11.19 15.52
C GLY A 108 -12.45 -10.23 14.33
N GLN A 109 -11.71 -9.13 14.48
CA GLN A 109 -11.49 -8.18 13.40
C GLN A 109 -10.62 -8.77 12.30
N VAL A 110 -9.57 -9.51 12.66
CA VAL A 110 -8.71 -10.24 11.69
C VAL A 110 -9.55 -11.20 10.84
N ARG A 111 -10.43 -11.99 11.47
CA ARG A 111 -11.33 -12.89 10.75
C ARG A 111 -12.28 -12.14 9.80
N LEU A 112 -12.83 -11.01 10.24
CA LEU A 112 -13.73 -10.20 9.41
C LEU A 112 -13.01 -9.56 8.22
N LEU A 113 -11.72 -9.23 8.37
CA LEU A 113 -10.91 -8.79 7.23
C LEU A 113 -10.68 -9.94 6.26
N ALA A 114 -10.23 -11.11 6.75
CA ALA A 114 -9.98 -12.28 5.90
C ALA A 114 -11.21 -12.69 5.07
N ILE A 115 -12.40 -12.75 5.69
CA ILE A 115 -13.65 -13.02 4.98
C ILE A 115 -13.88 -12.01 3.85
N TYR A 116 -13.70 -10.72 4.13
CA TYR A 116 -13.86 -9.68 3.11
C TYR A 116 -12.86 -9.85 1.96
N LEU A 117 -11.59 -10.18 2.24
CA LEU A 117 -10.57 -10.38 1.21
C LEU A 117 -10.91 -11.59 0.32
N GLU A 118 -11.43 -12.68 0.89
CA GLU A 118 -11.93 -13.83 0.13
C GLU A 118 -13.17 -13.48 -0.69
N GLU A 119 -14.14 -12.76 -0.12
CA GLU A 119 -15.39 -12.39 -0.81
C GLU A 119 -15.17 -11.44 -2.00
N GLU A 120 -14.17 -10.56 -1.93
CA GLU A 120 -13.82 -9.62 -3.00
C GLU A 120 -12.73 -10.17 -3.95
N ASP A 121 -12.37 -11.45 -3.84
CA ASP A 121 -11.32 -12.11 -4.66
C ASP A 121 -9.97 -11.35 -4.64
N LEU A 122 -9.57 -10.84 -3.47
CA LEU A 122 -8.33 -10.05 -3.29
C LEU A 122 -7.11 -10.89 -2.89
N ILE A 123 -7.31 -12.17 -2.56
CA ILE A 123 -6.28 -13.16 -2.19
C ILE A 123 -6.51 -14.50 -2.86
#